data_AF-A0A5C7Z8R9-F1
#
_entry.id   AF-A0A5C7Z8R9-F1
#
_cell.length_a   1.000
_cell.length_b   1.000
_cell.length_c   1.000
_cell.angle_alpha   90.00
_cell.angle_beta   90.00
_cell.angle_gamma   90.00
#
_symmetry.space_group_name_H-M   'P 1'
#
loop_
_entity.id
_entity.type
_entity.pdbx_description
1 polymer ?
#
loop_
_entity_poly.entity_id
_entity_poly.type
_entity_poly.pdbx_seq_one_letter_code
_entity_poly.pdbx_strand_id
1 'polypeptide(L)'
;MFEYINIFLKSVFIDNMIFAYFLGMCSFLAVSKKVSTAIGLGIAVTFVQVITVPLNYLIYHYVLGAGALAWLDPSLAQLDLSFLTFILFIASVATMVQLVEMIVEKFSPSLYNSLGIFLPLIAVNCAILGGSLFMQQRVDGGVYSSLGHVVTFGFASGLGWTIAIVAMAAIREKMEYSNVLAPLRGLGITFILTGLMAIGFMSFGGIDLNALNKKPEAKVETPAPAVVETPVVDSVQVAVDSVKVDSTQVVK
;
A
#
# COMPACT_ATOMS: atom_id res chain seq x y z
N MET A 1 -16.86 17.06 -8.88
CA MET A 1 -16.49 17.45 -7.49
C MET A 1 -16.79 16.35 -6.48
N PHE A 2 -18.02 15.81 -6.44
CA PHE A 2 -18.36 14.69 -5.55
C PHE A 2 -17.55 13.41 -5.80
N GLU A 3 -17.13 13.16 -7.04
CA GLU A 3 -16.27 12.02 -7.39
C GLU A 3 -14.90 12.06 -6.69
N TYR A 4 -14.25 13.23 -6.63
CA TYR A 4 -13.00 13.41 -5.89
C TYR A 4 -13.16 13.15 -4.39
N ILE A 5 -14.31 13.55 -3.82
CA ILE A 5 -14.62 13.34 -2.40
C ILE A 5 -14.87 11.85 -2.13
N ASN A 6 -15.54 11.14 -3.05
CA ASN A 6 -15.75 9.69 -2.94
C ASN A 6 -14.39 8.96 -3.01
N ILE A 7 -13.54 9.27 -3.99
CA ILE A 7 -12.19 8.69 -4.10
C ILE A 7 -11.37 8.97 -2.84
N PHE A 8 -11.46 10.20 -2.31
CA PHE A 8 -10.76 10.61 -1.10
C PHE A 8 -11.23 9.79 0.12
N LEU A 9 -12.53 9.74 0.39
CA LEU A 9 -13.07 9.00 1.54
C LEU A 9 -12.84 7.50 1.41
N LYS A 10 -13.02 6.95 0.20
CA LYS A 10 -12.74 5.55 -0.09
C LYS A 10 -11.28 5.21 0.17
N SER A 11 -10.35 6.03 -0.30
CA SER A 11 -8.91 5.77 -0.16
C SER A 11 -8.39 5.98 1.27
N VAL A 12 -8.98 6.90 2.03
CA VAL A 12 -8.59 7.14 3.44
C VAL A 12 -9.11 6.03 4.37
N PHE A 13 -10.36 5.59 4.21
CA PHE A 13 -11.02 4.72 5.19
C PHE A 13 -11.28 3.28 4.71
N ILE A 14 -11.72 3.10 3.47
CA ILE A 14 -12.15 1.80 2.93
C ILE A 14 -10.93 1.02 2.41
N ASP A 15 -10.18 1.64 1.50
CA ASP A 15 -8.99 1.09 0.85
C ASP A 15 -7.70 1.55 1.58
N ASN A 16 -7.73 1.66 2.92
CA ASN A 16 -6.60 2.16 3.69
C ASN A 16 -5.37 1.25 3.55
N MET A 17 -4.21 1.80 3.18
CA MET A 17 -3.03 0.98 2.87
C MET A 17 -2.47 0.20 4.05
N ILE A 18 -2.64 0.66 5.29
CA ILE A 18 -2.13 -0.04 6.47
C ILE A 18 -3.13 -1.10 6.93
N PHE A 19 -4.40 -0.74 7.12
CA PHE A 19 -5.35 -1.65 7.78
C PHE A 19 -6.05 -2.61 6.81
N ALA A 20 -6.26 -2.21 5.55
CA ALA A 20 -6.89 -3.07 4.55
C ALA A 20 -5.86 -3.95 3.83
N TYR A 21 -4.71 -3.37 3.48
CA TYR A 21 -3.70 -4.04 2.65
C TYR A 21 -2.39 -4.39 3.38
N PHE A 22 -2.19 -3.94 4.63
CA PHE A 22 -0.98 -4.21 5.44
C PHE A 22 0.35 -3.73 4.81
N LEU A 23 0.33 -2.64 4.06
CA LEU A 23 1.54 -2.02 3.52
C LEU A 23 2.12 -0.97 4.47
N GLY A 24 3.45 -0.93 4.56
CA GLY A 24 4.19 0.05 5.36
C GLY A 24 4.35 -0.31 6.83
N MET A 25 4.14 -1.58 7.19
CA MET A 25 4.20 -2.08 8.57
C MET A 25 5.54 -1.86 9.26
N CYS A 26 6.66 -1.92 8.52
CA CYS A 26 8.01 -1.82 9.09
C CYS A 26 8.24 -0.49 9.82
N SER A 27 7.99 0.64 9.14
CA SER A 27 8.13 1.98 9.71
C SER A 27 7.00 2.32 10.67
N PHE A 28 5.78 1.82 10.41
CA PHE A 28 4.62 1.97 11.28
C PHE A 28 4.83 1.38 12.68
N LEU A 29 5.35 0.15 12.78
CA LEU A 29 5.58 -0.52 14.06
C LEU A 29 6.82 0.04 14.80
N ALA A 30 7.84 0.47 14.05
CA ALA A 30 9.09 1.00 14.60
C ALA A 30 8.93 2.40 15.22
N VAL A 31 8.18 3.31 14.58
CA VAL A 31 8.15 4.75 14.92
C VAL A 31 6.84 5.19 15.60
N SER A 32 6.01 4.25 16.05
CA SER A 32 4.74 4.55 16.74
C SER A 32 4.85 4.70 18.26
N LYS A 33 6.02 5.04 18.82
CA LYS A 33 6.17 5.20 20.29
C LYS A 33 5.68 6.55 20.81
N LYS A 34 5.90 7.64 20.07
CA LYS A 34 5.53 9.00 20.47
C LYS A 34 4.71 9.66 19.36
N VAL A 35 3.66 10.37 19.73
CA VAL A 35 2.79 11.05 18.76
C VAL A 35 3.55 12.12 17.97
N SER A 36 4.46 12.88 18.60
CA SER A 36 5.25 13.92 17.92
C SER A 36 6.12 13.39 16.77
N THR A 37 6.80 12.25 16.97
CA THR A 37 7.60 11.60 15.93
C THR A 37 6.73 10.94 14.86
N ALA A 38 5.59 10.36 15.26
CA ALA A 38 4.65 9.72 14.33
C ALA A 38 4.03 10.74 13.36
N ILE A 39 3.67 11.93 13.83
CA ILE A 39 3.16 13.02 12.98
C ILE A 39 4.23 13.45 11.96
N GLY A 40 5.47 13.66 12.39
CA GLY A 40 6.57 14.06 11.50
C GLY A 40 6.82 13.03 10.39
N LEU A 41 6.82 11.74 10.74
CA LEU A 41 6.97 10.66 9.75
C LEU A 41 5.76 10.57 8.81
N GLY A 42 4.54 10.69 9.33
CA GLY A 42 3.31 10.67 8.53
C GLY A 42 3.26 11.78 7.47
N ILE A 43 3.60 13.00 7.87
CA ILE A 43 3.67 14.13 6.95
C ILE A 43 4.74 13.89 5.87
N ALA A 44 5.91 13.39 6.24
CA ALA A 44 6.97 13.07 5.28
C ALA A 44 6.52 12.00 4.27
N VAL A 45 5.90 10.90 4.73
CA VAL A 45 5.36 9.85 3.85
C VAL A 45 4.27 10.38 2.92
N THR A 46 3.35 11.19 3.46
CA THR A 46 2.27 11.82 2.66
C THR A 46 2.84 12.73 1.59
N PHE A 47 3.83 13.55 1.93
CA PHE A 47 4.49 14.45 0.98
C PHE A 47 5.18 13.68 -0.15
N VAL A 48 5.94 12.63 0.17
CA VAL A 48 6.55 11.76 -0.84
C VAL A 48 5.46 11.16 -1.72
N GLN A 49 4.39 10.62 -1.14
CA GLN A 49 3.30 9.97 -1.85
C GLN A 49 2.58 10.89 -2.84
N VAL A 50 2.30 12.13 -2.42
CA VAL A 50 1.63 13.14 -3.25
C VAL A 50 2.44 13.48 -4.50
N ILE A 51 3.76 13.36 -4.44
CA ILE A 51 4.64 13.72 -5.55
C ILE A 51 4.99 12.50 -6.40
N THR A 52 5.30 11.36 -5.78
CA THR A 52 5.69 10.14 -6.48
C THR A 52 4.54 9.54 -7.30
N VAL A 53 3.31 9.55 -6.77
CA VAL A 53 2.17 8.92 -7.46
C VAL A 53 1.83 9.62 -8.78
N PRO A 54 1.69 10.97 -8.85
CA PRO A 54 1.53 11.67 -10.12
C PRO A 54 2.75 11.51 -11.04
N LEU A 55 3.96 11.57 -10.50
CA LEU A 55 5.18 11.41 -11.31
C LEU A 55 5.23 10.03 -11.97
N ASN A 56 4.88 8.97 -11.24
CA ASN A 56 4.78 7.61 -11.77
C ASN A 56 3.65 7.45 -12.78
N TYR A 57 2.56 8.19 -12.65
CA TYR A 57 1.51 8.24 -13.67
C TYR A 57 2.02 8.83 -14.99
N LEU A 58 2.79 9.92 -14.91
CA LEU A 58 3.42 10.49 -16.11
C LEU A 58 4.40 9.49 -16.73
N ILE A 59 5.28 8.88 -15.93
CA ILE A 59 6.21 7.87 -16.42
C ILE A 59 5.46 6.72 -17.09
N TYR A 60 4.39 6.22 -16.47
CA TYR A 60 3.60 5.12 -17.01
C TYR A 60 2.99 5.47 -18.38
N HIS A 61 2.34 6.64 -18.49
CA HIS A 61 1.71 7.08 -19.74
C HIS A 61 2.69 7.47 -20.86
N TYR A 62 3.84 8.05 -20.54
CA TYR A 62 4.78 8.56 -21.54
C TYR A 62 5.93 7.60 -21.89
N VAL A 63 6.20 6.58 -21.06
CA VAL A 63 7.37 5.71 -21.24
C VAL A 63 7.01 4.21 -21.26
N LEU A 64 6.05 3.75 -20.44
CA LEU A 64 5.86 2.31 -20.21
C LEU A 64 4.66 1.71 -20.94
N GLY A 65 3.58 2.47 -21.13
CA GLY A 65 2.35 1.97 -21.73
C GLY A 65 2.54 1.50 -23.17
N ALA A 66 1.66 0.62 -23.64
CA ALA A 66 1.65 0.13 -25.02
C ALA A 66 1.60 1.32 -26.00
N GLY A 67 2.69 1.53 -26.74
CA GLY A 67 2.83 2.64 -27.69
C GLY A 67 3.08 4.02 -27.09
N ALA A 68 3.43 4.12 -25.80
CA ALA A 68 3.79 5.37 -25.15
C ALA A 68 4.98 6.08 -25.81
N LEU A 69 5.91 5.31 -26.40
CA LEU A 69 7.08 5.82 -27.13
C LEU A 69 6.77 6.39 -28.53
N ALA A 70 5.49 6.44 -28.94
CA ALA A 70 5.09 7.01 -30.22
C ALA A 70 5.51 8.48 -30.42
N TRP A 71 5.79 9.22 -29.33
CA TRP A 71 6.34 10.58 -29.39
C TRP A 71 7.81 10.62 -29.87
N LEU A 72 8.60 9.57 -29.63
CA LEU A 72 10.03 9.56 -29.93
C LEU A 72 10.32 8.97 -31.32
N ASP A 73 9.68 7.84 -31.68
CA ASP A 73 9.78 7.26 -33.02
C ASP A 73 8.52 6.43 -33.39
N PRO A 74 7.95 6.60 -34.60
CA PRO A 74 6.77 5.85 -35.05
C PRO A 74 6.97 4.33 -35.14
N SER A 75 8.20 3.84 -35.29
CA SER A 75 8.50 2.40 -35.36
C SER A 75 8.45 1.71 -34.00
N LEU A 76 8.55 2.47 -32.90
CA LEU A 76 8.51 1.97 -31.52
C LEU A 76 7.11 1.98 -30.91
N ALA A 77 6.08 2.37 -31.68
CA ALA A 77 4.70 2.46 -31.22
C ALA A 77 4.06 1.10 -30.85
N GLN A 78 4.68 -0.03 -31.21
CA GLN A 78 4.20 -1.37 -30.82
C GLN A 78 5.00 -2.00 -29.67
N LEU A 79 6.03 -1.33 -29.16
CA LEU A 79 6.85 -1.86 -28.10
C LEU A 79 6.17 -1.63 -26.74
N ASP A 80 5.90 -2.72 -26.03
CA ASP A 80 5.38 -2.69 -24.67
C ASP A 80 6.54 -2.83 -23.67
N LEU A 81 6.70 -1.83 -22.80
CA LEU A 81 7.73 -1.80 -21.76
C LEU A 81 7.17 -2.07 -20.37
N SER A 82 5.94 -2.60 -20.25
CA SER A 82 5.32 -2.83 -18.95
C SER A 82 6.13 -3.74 -18.02
N PHE A 83 7.03 -4.59 -18.54
CA PHE A 83 7.96 -5.38 -17.70
C PHE A 83 8.89 -4.51 -16.84
N LEU A 84 9.25 -3.31 -17.30
CA LEU A 84 10.14 -2.38 -16.60
C LEU A 84 9.46 -1.57 -15.48
N THR A 85 8.15 -1.77 -15.27
CA THR A 85 7.36 -0.92 -14.37
C THR A 85 7.87 -0.92 -12.93
N PHE A 86 8.13 -2.10 -12.37
CA PHE A 86 8.59 -2.22 -10.99
C PHE A 86 9.92 -1.51 -10.74
N ILE A 87 10.90 -1.68 -11.64
CA ILE A 87 12.24 -1.09 -11.45
C ILE A 87 12.20 0.43 -11.60
N LEU A 88 11.41 0.97 -12.54
CA LEU A 88 11.27 2.41 -12.71
C LEU A 88 10.51 3.06 -11.55
N PHE A 89 9.48 2.40 -11.02
CA PHE A 89 8.76 2.91 -9.85
C PHE A 89 9.67 2.92 -8.61
N ILE A 90 10.47 1.88 -8.37
CA ILE A 90 11.45 1.88 -7.26
C ILE A 90 12.48 3.00 -7.44
N ALA A 91 13.03 3.18 -8.64
CA ALA A 91 14.02 4.21 -8.94
C ALA A 91 13.47 5.64 -8.73
N SER A 92 12.23 5.88 -9.16
CA SER A 92 11.55 7.18 -8.96
C SER A 92 11.34 7.49 -7.47
N VAL A 93 10.91 6.50 -6.68
CA VAL A 93 10.67 6.64 -5.24
C VAL A 93 11.99 6.89 -4.52
N ALA A 94 13.03 6.12 -4.84
CA ALA A 94 14.36 6.32 -4.26
C ALA A 94 14.89 7.74 -4.52
N THR A 95 14.76 8.23 -5.76
CA THR A 95 15.19 9.59 -6.13
C THR A 95 14.41 10.66 -5.36
N MET A 96 13.08 10.49 -5.23
CA MET A 96 12.24 11.46 -4.54
C MET A 96 12.47 11.45 -3.02
N VAL A 97 12.66 10.27 -2.43
CA VAL A 97 12.97 10.14 -1.00
C VAL A 97 14.35 10.73 -0.70
N GLN A 98 15.33 10.54 -1.58
CA GLN A 98 16.65 11.17 -1.42
C GLN A 98 16.56 12.70 -1.37
N LEU A 99 15.70 13.28 -2.22
CA LEU A 99 15.42 14.71 -2.20
C LEU A 99 14.78 15.13 -0.87
N VAL A 100 13.83 14.36 -0.36
CA VAL A 100 13.17 14.63 0.93
C VAL A 100 14.14 14.49 2.11
N GLU A 101 15.08 13.54 2.08
CA GLU A 101 16.12 13.40 3.10
C GLU A 101 16.93 14.69 3.25
N MET A 102 17.39 15.26 2.13
CA MET A 102 18.12 16.53 2.12
C MET A 102 17.27 17.71 2.63
N ILE A 103 15.97 17.73 2.34
CA ILE A 103 15.04 18.76 2.83
C ILE A 103 14.86 18.64 4.35
N VAL A 104 14.62 17.43 4.85
CA VAL A 104 14.36 17.18 6.28
C VAL A 104 15.58 17.53 7.13
N GLU A 105 16.78 17.18 6.67
CA GLU A 105 18.03 17.54 7.35
C GLU A 105 18.16 19.07 7.53
N LYS A 106 17.77 19.83 6.51
CA LYS A 106 17.87 21.31 6.52
C LYS A 106 16.77 22.00 7.33
N PHE A 107 15.53 21.52 7.26
CA PHE A 107 14.39 22.19 7.90
C PHE A 107 14.08 21.70 9.31
N SER A 108 14.37 20.43 9.65
CA SER A 108 14.00 19.85 10.94
C SER A 108 15.06 18.89 11.49
N PRO A 109 16.14 19.44 12.10
CA PRO A 109 17.20 18.62 12.70
C PRO A 109 16.70 17.77 13.88
N SER A 110 15.63 18.19 14.56
CA SER A 110 15.01 17.40 15.64
C SER A 110 14.42 16.08 15.15
N LEU A 111 13.77 16.10 13.97
CA LEU A 111 13.20 14.89 13.37
C LEU A 111 14.30 13.98 12.82
N TYR A 112 15.32 14.56 12.19
CA TYR A 112 16.50 13.82 11.71
C TYR A 112 17.20 13.08 12.85
N ASN A 113 17.43 13.73 13.99
CA ASN A 113 18.03 13.10 15.18
C ASN A 113 17.15 12.00 15.80
N SER A 114 15.82 12.11 15.67
CA SER A 114 14.88 11.14 16.25
C SER A 114 14.66 9.91 15.36
N LEU A 115 14.71 10.08 14.04
CA LEU A 115 14.45 9.02 13.07
C LEU A 115 15.74 8.39 12.52
N GLY A 116 16.85 9.13 12.47
CA GLY A 116 18.18 8.65 12.08
C GLY A 116 18.14 7.70 10.87
N ILE A 117 18.45 6.43 11.13
CA ILE A 117 18.51 5.34 10.14
C ILE A 117 17.19 5.00 9.44
N PHE A 118 16.05 5.48 9.94
CA PHE A 118 14.74 5.22 9.35
C PHE A 118 14.41 6.17 8.19
N LEU A 119 15.15 7.26 7.98
CA LEU A 119 14.94 8.16 6.83
C LEU A 119 15.19 7.45 5.48
N PRO A 120 16.32 6.76 5.28
CA PRO A 120 16.54 5.96 4.07
C PRO A 120 15.52 4.83 3.90
N LEU A 121 14.97 4.31 5.01
CA LEU A 121 13.96 3.26 4.99
C LEU A 121 12.60 3.72 4.44
N ILE A 122 12.40 5.04 4.25
CA ILE A 122 11.23 5.58 3.55
C ILE A 122 11.23 5.15 2.07
N ALA A 123 12.41 5.00 1.45
CA ALA A 123 12.53 4.61 0.03
C ALA A 123 11.96 3.21 -0.24
N VAL A 124 12.07 2.31 0.74
CA VAL A 124 11.56 0.95 0.69
C VAL A 124 10.22 0.80 1.43
N ASN A 125 9.54 1.90 1.72
CA ASN A 125 8.22 1.84 2.34
C ASN A 125 7.22 1.24 1.36
N CYS A 126 6.71 0.05 1.68
CA CYS A 126 5.77 -0.66 0.83
C CYS A 126 4.50 0.15 0.55
N ALA A 127 4.04 1.03 1.45
CA ALA A 127 2.84 1.84 1.21
C ALA A 127 3.06 2.82 0.04
N ILE A 128 4.29 3.31 -0.14
CA ILE A 128 4.61 4.28 -1.19
C ILE A 128 4.64 3.59 -2.56
N LEU A 129 5.38 2.49 -2.64
CA LEU A 129 5.46 1.65 -3.83
C LEU A 129 4.09 1.07 -4.19
N GLY A 130 3.35 0.56 -3.20
CA GLY A 130 2.03 0.00 -3.38
C GLY A 130 1.02 1.02 -3.88
N GLY A 131 1.07 2.28 -3.43
CA GLY A 131 0.21 3.32 -3.97
C GLY A 131 0.51 3.64 -5.45
N SER A 132 1.77 3.55 -5.89
CA SER A 132 2.11 3.70 -7.31
C SER A 132 1.60 2.53 -8.15
N LEU A 133 1.70 1.30 -7.65
CA LEU A 133 1.17 0.11 -8.32
C LEU A 133 -0.37 0.08 -8.36
N PHE A 134 -1.00 0.47 -7.25
CA PHE A 134 -2.46 0.59 -7.14
C PHE A 134 -3.04 1.68 -8.02
N MET A 135 -2.25 2.73 -8.30
CA MET A 135 -2.60 3.72 -9.30
C MET A 135 -2.57 3.10 -10.69
N GLN A 136 -1.49 2.39 -11.07
CA GLN A 136 -1.39 1.71 -12.37
C GLN A 136 -2.56 0.74 -12.61
N GLN A 137 -2.85 -0.15 -11.67
CA GLN A 137 -3.97 -1.11 -11.81
C GLN A 137 -5.33 -0.42 -12.02
N ARG A 138 -5.54 0.74 -11.42
CA ARG A 138 -6.79 1.51 -11.56
C ARG A 138 -6.82 2.35 -12.84
N VAL A 139 -5.66 2.72 -13.39
CA VAL A 139 -5.54 3.31 -14.74
C VAL A 139 -5.86 2.26 -15.80
N ASP A 140 -5.29 1.06 -15.69
CA ASP A 140 -5.55 -0.06 -16.62
C ASP A 140 -7.02 -0.49 -16.58
N GLY A 141 -7.65 -0.43 -15.41
CA GLY A 141 -9.09 -0.65 -15.23
C GLY A 141 -9.99 0.50 -15.71
N GLY A 142 -9.45 1.57 -16.28
CA GLY A 142 -10.19 2.71 -16.81
C GLY A 142 -10.83 3.62 -15.75
N VAL A 143 -10.51 3.44 -14.47
CA VAL A 143 -11.11 4.18 -13.35
C VAL A 143 -10.46 5.56 -13.16
N TYR A 144 -9.19 5.71 -13.51
CA TYR A 144 -8.46 6.97 -13.41
C TYR A 144 -8.00 7.46 -14.79
N SER A 145 -8.68 8.48 -15.31
CA SER A 145 -8.40 9.06 -16.62
C SER A 145 -7.77 10.46 -16.56
N SER A 146 -7.69 11.08 -15.37
CA SER A 146 -7.14 12.44 -15.22
C SER A 146 -6.10 12.55 -14.10
N LEU A 147 -5.12 13.43 -14.32
CA LEU A 147 -4.09 13.80 -13.34
C LEU A 147 -4.68 14.24 -12.00
N GLY A 148 -5.86 14.88 -12.02
CA GLY A 148 -6.56 15.30 -10.82
C GLY A 148 -6.93 14.13 -9.91
N HIS A 149 -7.44 13.02 -10.47
CA HIS A 149 -7.81 11.85 -9.67
C HIS A 149 -6.57 11.23 -9.02
N VAL A 150 -5.47 11.15 -9.77
CA VAL A 150 -4.21 10.58 -9.31
C VAL A 150 -3.60 11.38 -8.15
N VAL A 151 -3.58 12.71 -8.24
CA VAL A 151 -3.12 13.58 -7.15
C VAL A 151 -4.01 13.43 -5.92
N THR A 152 -5.33 13.40 -6.10
CA THR A 152 -6.25 13.20 -4.96
C THR A 152 -6.07 11.84 -4.32
N PHE A 153 -5.81 10.79 -5.11
CA PHE A 153 -5.51 9.45 -4.60
C PHE A 153 -4.19 9.41 -3.84
N GLY A 154 -3.12 10.00 -4.37
CA GLY A 154 -1.83 10.13 -3.69
C GLY A 154 -1.94 10.85 -2.34
N PHE A 155 -2.69 11.96 -2.30
CA PHE A 155 -2.95 12.70 -1.06
C PHE A 155 -3.82 11.92 -0.06
N ALA A 156 -4.94 11.35 -0.52
CA ALA A 156 -5.86 10.57 0.31
C ALA A 156 -5.18 9.36 0.94
N SER A 157 -4.42 8.63 0.11
CA SER A 157 -3.70 7.43 0.53
C SER A 157 -2.63 7.78 1.59
N GLY A 158 -1.80 8.80 1.35
CA GLY A 158 -0.82 9.26 2.33
C GLY A 158 -1.45 9.77 3.63
N LEU A 159 -2.57 10.49 3.53
CA LEU A 159 -3.31 10.95 4.71
C LEU A 159 -3.88 9.78 5.53
N GLY A 160 -4.43 8.76 4.86
CA GLY A 160 -4.87 7.53 5.52
C GLY A 160 -3.74 6.83 6.28
N TRP A 161 -2.53 6.86 5.71
CA TRP A 161 -1.32 6.36 6.39
C TRP A 161 -0.96 7.19 7.64
N THR A 162 -1.03 8.51 7.53
CA THR A 162 -0.75 9.43 8.64
C THR A 162 -1.75 9.28 9.78
N ILE A 163 -3.05 9.18 9.47
CA ILE A 163 -4.09 8.98 10.49
C ILE A 163 -3.84 7.68 11.25
N ALA A 164 -3.49 6.61 10.55
CA ALA A 164 -3.20 5.32 11.16
C ALA A 164 -2.00 5.36 12.12
N ILE A 165 -0.86 5.95 11.71
CA ILE A 165 0.33 5.99 12.58
C ILE A 165 0.12 6.89 13.80
N VAL A 166 -0.61 7.99 13.64
CA VAL A 166 -0.95 8.88 14.76
C VAL A 166 -1.90 8.21 15.74
N ALA A 167 -2.93 7.50 15.25
CA ALA A 167 -3.83 6.72 16.09
C ALA A 167 -3.08 5.63 16.87
N MET A 168 -2.15 4.93 16.21
CA MET A 168 -1.33 3.91 16.86
C MET A 168 -0.43 4.51 17.94
N ALA A 169 0.23 5.64 17.64
CA ALA A 169 1.07 6.32 18.61
C ALA A 169 0.28 6.80 19.84
N ALA A 170 -0.92 7.35 19.64
CA ALA A 170 -1.79 7.79 20.73
C ALA A 170 -2.21 6.63 21.63
N ILE A 171 -2.56 5.47 21.05
CA ILE A 171 -2.89 4.26 21.83
C ILE A 171 -1.66 3.77 22.61
N ARG A 172 -0.49 3.75 21.98
CA ARG A 172 0.76 3.29 22.60
C ARG A 172 1.21 4.20 23.74
N GLU A 173 1.11 5.51 23.58
CA GLU A 173 1.43 6.49 24.62
C GLU A 173 0.48 6.35 25.82
N LYS A 174 -0.82 6.10 25.57
CA LYS A 174 -1.80 5.83 26.64
C LYS A 174 -1.52 4.51 27.38
N MET A 175 -1.13 3.47 26.66
CA MET A 175 -0.81 2.16 27.24
C MET A 175 0.49 2.15 28.05
N GLU A 176 1.39 3.10 27.84
CA GLU A 176 2.63 3.19 28.63
C GLU A 176 2.32 3.38 30.13
N TYR A 177 1.21 4.05 30.44
CA TYR A 177 0.68 4.21 31.80
C TYR A 177 -0.06 2.98 32.33
N SER A 178 -0.22 1.92 31.54
CA SER A 178 -0.96 0.71 31.88
C SER A 178 -0.05 -0.49 32.16
N ASN A 179 -0.49 -1.37 33.05
CA ASN A 179 0.23 -2.59 33.38
C ASN A 179 0.04 -3.66 32.30
N VAL A 180 0.94 -3.66 31.31
CA VAL A 180 1.07 -4.73 30.31
C VAL A 180 2.03 -5.83 30.81
N LEU A 181 1.76 -7.08 30.42
CA LEU A 181 2.55 -8.26 30.80
C LEU A 181 4.02 -8.10 30.35
N ALA A 182 4.96 -8.29 31.27
CA ALA A 182 6.40 -8.06 31.04
C ALA A 182 6.96 -8.65 29.73
N PRO A 183 6.70 -9.92 29.36
CA PRO A 183 7.16 -10.50 28.09
C PRO A 183 6.52 -9.93 26.82
N LEU A 184 5.36 -9.26 26.90
CA LEU A 184 4.66 -8.71 25.73
C LEU A 184 4.93 -7.21 25.51
N ARG A 185 5.71 -6.58 26.40
CA ARG A 185 6.06 -5.16 26.31
C ARG A 185 6.84 -4.86 25.04
N GLY A 186 6.46 -3.78 24.34
CA GLY A 186 7.13 -3.33 23.13
C GLY A 186 6.47 -3.86 21.86
N LEU A 187 7.20 -4.64 21.05
CA LEU A 187 6.73 -5.05 19.72
C LEU A 187 5.56 -6.04 19.79
N GLY A 188 5.56 -6.99 20.74
CA GLY A 188 4.49 -7.99 20.86
C GLY A 188 3.10 -7.38 21.01
N ILE A 189 2.92 -6.48 21.99
CA ILE A 189 1.64 -5.77 22.17
C ILE A 189 1.30 -4.86 20.96
N THR A 190 2.31 -4.30 20.29
CA THR A 190 2.13 -3.46 19.09
C THR A 190 1.51 -4.26 17.95
N PHE A 191 1.94 -5.50 17.73
CA PHE A 191 1.33 -6.39 16.73
C PHE A 191 -0.13 -6.72 17.08
N ILE A 192 -0.41 -7.04 18.34
CA ILE A 192 -1.78 -7.34 18.80
C ILE A 192 -2.71 -6.14 18.57
N LEU A 193 -2.26 -4.94 18.93
CA LEU A 193 -3.04 -3.72 18.71
C LEU A 193 -3.28 -3.43 17.24
N THR A 194 -2.27 -3.65 16.41
CA THR A 194 -2.43 -3.44 14.97
C THR A 194 -3.52 -4.36 14.42
N GLY A 195 -3.56 -5.63 14.87
CA GLY A 195 -4.65 -6.56 14.53
C GLY A 195 -6.01 -6.08 15.02
N LEU A 196 -6.12 -5.62 16.28
CA LEU A 196 -7.37 -5.09 16.84
C LEU A 196 -7.86 -3.83 16.10
N MET A 197 -6.94 -2.94 15.73
CA MET A 197 -7.24 -1.76 14.92
C MET A 197 -7.67 -2.13 13.51
N ALA A 198 -7.03 -3.13 12.89
CA ALA A 198 -7.40 -3.62 11.56
C ALA A 198 -8.83 -4.18 11.55
N ILE A 199 -9.22 -4.94 12.57
CA ILE A 199 -10.61 -5.43 12.72
C ILE A 199 -11.58 -4.25 12.81
N GLY A 200 -11.23 -3.19 13.54
CA GLY A 200 -12.03 -1.96 13.61
C GLY A 200 -12.19 -1.29 12.25
N PHE A 201 -11.12 -1.17 11.47
CA PHE A 201 -11.14 -0.56 10.13
C PHE A 201 -11.86 -1.41 9.08
N MET A 202 -11.83 -2.74 9.19
CA MET A 202 -12.60 -3.64 8.31
C MET A 202 -14.11 -3.38 8.38
N SER A 203 -14.62 -2.78 9.47
CA SER A 203 -16.02 -2.35 9.54
C SER A 203 -16.40 -1.29 8.50
N PHE A 204 -15.44 -0.49 8.02
CA PHE A 204 -15.66 0.49 6.96
C PHE A 204 -15.68 -0.13 5.55
N GLY A 205 -15.18 -1.36 5.40
CA GLY A 205 -15.11 -2.07 4.11
C GLY A 205 -16.47 -2.33 3.46
N GLY A 206 -17.56 -2.31 4.23
CA GLY A 206 -18.93 -2.50 3.73
C GLY A 206 -19.63 -1.21 3.28
N ILE A 207 -18.99 -0.04 3.42
CA ILE A 207 -19.61 1.24 3.05
C ILE A 207 -19.46 1.46 1.55
N ASP A 208 -20.51 1.21 0.79
CA ASP A 208 -20.53 1.54 -0.63
C ASP A 208 -20.93 3.00 -0.84
N LEU A 209 -19.94 3.88 -0.98
CA LEU A 209 -20.15 5.32 -1.20
C LEU A 209 -20.79 5.61 -2.56
N ASN A 210 -20.87 4.63 -3.47
CA ASN A 210 -21.59 4.74 -4.74
C ASN A 210 -23.11 4.57 -4.59
N ALA A 211 -23.59 4.00 -3.47
CA ALA A 211 -25.02 3.87 -3.19
C ALA A 211 -25.72 5.24 -3.00
N LEU A 212 -24.96 6.30 -2.74
CA LEU A 212 -25.47 7.69 -2.64
C LEU A 212 -25.59 8.39 -4.01
N ASN A 213 -25.11 7.78 -5.10
CA ASN A 213 -25.13 8.33 -6.46
C ASN A 213 -26.11 7.59 -7.39
N LYS A 214 -27.22 7.08 -6.86
CA LYS A 214 -28.22 6.38 -7.68
C LYS A 214 -29.11 7.40 -8.43
N LYS A 215 -28.62 7.91 -9.56
CA LYS A 215 -29.47 8.18 -10.74
C LYS A 215 -29.51 6.87 -11.56
N PRO A 216 -30.67 6.40 -12.04
CA PRO A 216 -30.79 5.04 -12.54
C PRO A 216 -30.10 4.90 -13.89
N GLU A 217 -28.86 4.41 -13.87
CA GLU A 217 -28.24 3.81 -15.04
C GLU A 217 -28.16 2.30 -14.84
N ALA A 218 -28.45 1.60 -15.93
CA ALA A 218 -28.99 0.27 -15.97
C ALA A 218 -28.06 -0.80 -15.38
N LYS A 219 -28.69 -1.85 -14.86
CA LYS A 219 -28.07 -3.13 -14.54
C LYS A 219 -27.03 -3.52 -15.60
N VAL A 220 -25.75 -3.47 -15.22
CA VAL A 220 -24.81 -4.49 -15.67
C VAL A 220 -24.83 -5.52 -14.56
N GLU A 221 -25.73 -6.48 -14.70
CA GLU A 221 -25.56 -7.78 -14.06
C GLU A 221 -24.22 -8.31 -14.57
N THR A 222 -23.15 -8.07 -13.82
CA THR A 222 -22.04 -9.01 -13.82
C THR A 222 -22.67 -10.31 -13.34
N PRO A 223 -22.76 -11.35 -14.18
CA PRO A 223 -23.29 -12.61 -13.74
C PRO A 223 -22.49 -13.02 -12.51
N ALA A 224 -23.19 -13.51 -11.49
CA ALA A 224 -22.59 -14.24 -10.39
C ALA A 224 -21.44 -15.09 -10.94
N PRO A 225 -20.28 -15.19 -10.25
CA PRO A 225 -19.37 -16.26 -10.57
C PRO A 225 -20.19 -17.53 -10.40
N ALA A 226 -20.58 -18.12 -11.54
CA ALA A 226 -21.04 -19.49 -11.57
C ALA A 226 -19.93 -20.25 -10.85
N VAL A 227 -20.33 -20.90 -9.76
CA VAL A 227 -19.55 -21.93 -9.11
C VAL A 227 -19.24 -22.94 -10.21
N VAL A 228 -18.09 -22.78 -10.86
CA VAL A 228 -17.45 -23.88 -11.56
C VAL A 228 -16.87 -24.71 -10.43
N GLU A 229 -17.64 -25.71 -10.02
CA GLU A 229 -17.10 -26.89 -9.36
C GLU A 229 -16.00 -27.43 -10.28
N THR A 230 -14.76 -26.97 -10.07
CA THR A 230 -13.62 -27.77 -10.50
C THR A 230 -13.65 -29.01 -9.62
N PRO A 231 -13.78 -30.22 -10.20
CA PRO A 231 -13.75 -31.43 -9.41
C PRO A 231 -12.41 -31.47 -8.68
N VAL A 232 -12.49 -31.68 -7.37
CA VAL A 232 -11.37 -32.11 -6.55
C VAL A 232 -10.86 -33.41 -7.16
N VAL A 233 -9.81 -33.33 -7.97
CA VAL A 233 -9.01 -34.48 -8.35
C VAL A 233 -7.75 -34.39 -7.50
N ASP A 234 -7.61 -35.38 -6.63
CA ASP A 234 -6.57 -35.54 -5.63
C ASP A 234 -5.15 -35.34 -6.18
N SER A 235 -4.59 -34.14 -6.00
CA SER A 235 -3.14 -33.90 -6.12
C SER A 235 -2.43 -33.99 -4.77
N VAL A 236 -3.13 -34.42 -3.71
CA VAL A 236 -2.55 -34.73 -2.38
C VAL A 236 -2.23 -36.22 -2.22
N GLN A 237 -2.71 -37.10 -3.11
CA GLN A 237 -2.36 -38.54 -3.08
C GLN A 237 -1.02 -38.87 -3.77
N VAL A 238 -0.45 -38.00 -4.60
CA VAL A 238 0.80 -38.32 -5.35
C VAL A 238 2.07 -37.90 -4.59
N ALA A 239 1.98 -37.01 -3.60
CA ALA A 239 3.15 -36.57 -2.82
C ALA A 239 3.35 -37.33 -1.48
N VAL A 240 2.39 -38.17 -1.08
CA VAL A 240 2.47 -38.95 0.17
C VAL A 240 2.94 -40.40 -0.06
N ASP A 241 2.88 -40.90 -1.29
CA ASP A 241 3.40 -42.25 -1.63
C ASP A 241 4.88 -42.27 -2.06
N SER A 242 5.53 -41.11 -2.21
CA SER A 242 7.00 -41.01 -2.43
C SER A 242 7.82 -40.85 -1.15
N VAL A 243 7.18 -40.88 0.04
CA VAL A 243 7.84 -40.77 1.35
C VAL A 243 7.33 -41.88 2.29
N LYS A 244 7.14 -43.10 1.76
CA LYS A 244 7.15 -44.32 2.58
C LYS A 244 8.53 -44.95 2.48
N VAL A 245 9.25 -44.78 3.57
CA VAL A 245 10.47 -45.50 3.94
C VAL A 245 10.24 -46.99 3.73
N ASP A 246 10.89 -47.57 2.73
CA ASP A 246 11.08 -49.02 2.62
C ASP A 246 12.11 -49.43 3.68
N SER A 247 11.61 -49.67 4.89
CA SER A 247 12.34 -50.30 5.98
C SER A 247 12.19 -51.82 5.88
N THR A 248 12.58 -52.46 4.77
CA THR A 248 12.93 -53.90 4.77
C THR A 248 13.85 -54.31 3.59
N GLN A 249 15.07 -53.75 3.51
CA GLN A 249 16.21 -54.49 2.97
C GLN A 249 17.38 -54.48 3.95
N VAL A 250 17.40 -55.50 4.80
CA VAL A 250 18.61 -56.04 5.42
C VAL A 250 18.84 -57.41 4.78
N VAL A 251 20.10 -57.81 4.63
CA VAL A 251 20.62 -59.15 4.30
C VAL A 251 20.92 -59.41 2.81
N LYS A 252 22.09 -58.96 2.34
CA LYS A 252 23.25 -59.83 1.99
C LYS A 252 24.48 -58.99 1.65
#